data_AF-A0A519DA12-F1
#
_entry.id   AF-A0A519DA12-F1
#
_cell.length_a   1.000
_cell.length_b   1.000
_cell.length_c   1.000
_cell.angle_alpha   90.00
_cell.angle_beta   90.00
_cell.angle_gamma   90.00
#
_symmetry.space_group_name_H-M   'P 1'
#
loop_
_entity.id
_entity.type
_entity.pdbx_description
1 polymer ?
#
loop_
_entity_poly.entity_id
_entity_poly.type
_entity_poly.pdbx_seq_one_letter_code
_entity_poly.pdbx_strand_id
1 'polypeptide(L)'
;MTRIPAVILQHFIGLSDYERKLALDKASRELGMSVEQIETEIENFQSGGFNQDQPTTTSPVEAPRKVSIFNRSKKQKEGGPEFVDDSHRYRFRYDPSVAGKARQDKATQAIACPHCKAALGIPEKRPIRVTCPACMMDSSFED
;
A
#
# COMPACT_ATOMS: atom_id res chain seq x y z
N MET A 1 2.35 8.76 -38.25
CA MET A 1 2.20 7.41 -37.67
C MET A 1 3.28 7.27 -36.62
N THR A 2 2.94 7.49 -35.35
CA THR A 2 3.84 7.20 -34.24
C THR A 2 4.01 5.68 -34.21
N ARG A 3 5.24 5.19 -34.41
CA ARG A 3 5.54 3.75 -34.38
C ARG A 3 5.98 3.40 -32.95
N ILE A 4 5.43 2.35 -32.38
CA ILE A 4 5.93 1.84 -31.09
C ILE A 4 7.36 1.32 -31.31
N PRO A 5 8.33 1.71 -30.47
CA PRO A 5 9.70 1.22 -30.62
C PRO A 5 9.75 -0.30 -30.41
N ALA A 6 10.47 -0.99 -31.31
CA ALA A 6 10.55 -2.46 -31.34
C ALA A 6 11.04 -3.07 -30.02
N VAL A 7 11.85 -2.34 -29.25
CA VAL A 7 12.34 -2.75 -27.92
C VAL A 7 11.19 -2.97 -26.93
N ILE A 8 10.16 -2.12 -26.98
CA ILE A 8 9.00 -2.23 -26.09
C ILE A 8 8.10 -3.39 -26.55
N LEU A 9 7.93 -3.57 -27.86
CA LEU A 9 7.18 -4.70 -28.43
C LEU A 9 7.80 -6.06 -28.05
N GLN A 10 9.13 -6.17 -28.12
CA GLN A 10 9.88 -7.35 -27.69
C GLN A 10 9.70 -7.64 -26.19
N HIS A 11 9.66 -6.60 -25.37
CA HIS A 11 9.46 -6.75 -23.93
C HIS A 11 8.09 -7.38 -23.61
N PHE A 12 7.03 -7.02 -24.32
CA PHE A 12 5.69 -7.59 -24.10
C PHE A 12 5.57 -9.07 -24.42
N ILE A 13 6.40 -9.59 -25.33
CA ILE A 13 6.40 -11.01 -25.73
C ILE A 13 6.98 -11.90 -24.64
N GLY A 14 7.94 -11.39 -23.86
CA GLY A 14 8.60 -12.16 -22.79
C GLY A 14 7.90 -12.14 -21.44
N LEU A 15 6.84 -11.35 -21.27
CA LEU A 15 6.13 -11.19 -20.00
C LEU A 15 5.01 -12.22 -19.85
N SER A 16 4.69 -12.56 -18.60
CA SER A 16 3.50 -13.35 -18.26
C SER A 16 2.21 -12.59 -18.62
N ASP A 17 1.09 -13.29 -18.83
CA ASP A 17 -0.17 -12.66 -19.30
C ASP A 17 -0.66 -11.49 -18.43
N TYR A 18 -0.47 -11.58 -17.11
CA TYR A 18 -0.85 -10.52 -16.17
C TYR A 18 0.10 -9.31 -16.28
N GLU A 19 1.40 -9.55 -16.29
CA GLU A 19 2.41 -8.50 -16.43
C GLU A 19 2.32 -7.82 -17.79
N ARG A 20 2.02 -8.57 -18.85
CA ARG A 20 1.77 -8.06 -20.20
C ARG A 20 0.61 -7.07 -20.19
N LYS A 21 -0.54 -7.42 -19.58
CA LYS A 21 -1.70 -6.51 -19.46
C LYS A 21 -1.37 -5.25 -18.68
N LEU A 22 -0.61 -5.36 -17.59
CA LEU A 22 -0.20 -4.21 -16.79
C LEU A 22 0.76 -3.29 -17.56
N ALA A 23 1.72 -3.87 -18.28
CA ALA A 23 2.68 -3.14 -19.09
C ALA A 23 2.00 -2.47 -20.30
N LEU A 24 0.98 -3.10 -20.89
CA LEU A 24 0.13 -2.52 -21.93
C LEU A 24 -0.67 -1.30 -21.42
N ASP A 25 -1.28 -1.38 -20.22
CA ASP A 25 -1.97 -0.22 -19.62
C ASP A 25 -1.00 0.92 -19.27
N LYS A 26 0.25 0.59 -18.97
CA LYS A 26 1.29 1.60 -18.75
C LYS A 26 1.71 2.25 -20.08
N ALA A 27 1.97 1.45 -21.11
CA ALA A 27 2.39 1.94 -22.42
C ALA A 27 1.31 2.73 -23.15
N SER A 28 0.02 2.37 -22.98
CA SER A 28 -1.11 3.14 -23.51
C SER A 28 -1.14 4.56 -22.97
N ARG A 29 -0.79 4.75 -21.70
CA ARG A 29 -0.72 6.06 -21.05
C ARG A 29 0.51 6.86 -21.44
N GLU A 30 1.65 6.19 -21.64
CA GLU A 30 2.92 6.83 -22.00
C GLU A 30 2.95 7.26 -23.47
N LEU A 31 2.40 6.41 -24.36
CA LEU A 31 2.42 6.63 -25.82
C LEU A 31 1.12 7.28 -26.33
N GLY A 32 0.10 7.39 -25.49
CA GLY A 32 -1.20 7.98 -25.83
C GLY A 32 -2.00 7.17 -26.87
N MET A 33 -1.71 5.87 -26.99
CA MET A 33 -2.39 4.95 -27.90
C MET A 33 -3.45 4.12 -27.18
N SER A 34 -4.46 3.64 -27.89
CA SER A 34 -5.40 2.68 -27.31
C SER A 34 -4.72 1.32 -27.11
N VAL A 35 -5.19 0.56 -26.12
CA VAL A 35 -4.65 -0.79 -25.84
C VAL A 35 -4.81 -1.70 -27.05
N GLU A 36 -5.94 -1.61 -27.76
CA GLU A 36 -6.23 -2.38 -28.98
C GLU A 36 -5.22 -2.07 -30.11
N GLN A 37 -4.82 -0.80 -30.25
CA GLN A 37 -3.82 -0.42 -31.24
C GLN A 37 -2.44 -0.99 -30.90
N ILE A 38 -2.09 -1.07 -29.62
CA ILE A 38 -0.82 -1.66 -29.18
C ILE A 38 -0.85 -3.19 -29.37
N GLU A 39 -1.97 -3.85 -29.07
CA GLU A 39 -2.12 -5.30 -29.26
C GLU A 39 -2.01 -5.70 -30.74
N THR A 40 -2.66 -4.97 -31.63
CA THR A 40 -2.52 -5.19 -33.08
C THR A 40 -1.08 -4.97 -33.56
N GLU A 41 -0.36 -4.00 -33.01
CA GLU A 41 1.07 -3.80 -33.30
C GLU A 41 1.95 -4.93 -32.77
N ILE A 42 1.63 -5.52 -31.61
CA ILE A 42 2.32 -6.69 -31.07
C ILE A 42 2.06 -7.93 -31.93
N GLU A 43 0.83 -8.16 -32.37
CA GLU A 43 0.48 -9.28 -33.26
C GLU A 43 1.15 -9.14 -34.63
N ASN A 44 1.19 -7.91 -35.17
CA ASN A 44 1.93 -7.59 -36.38
C ASN A 44 3.44 -7.79 -36.19
N PHE A 45 3.99 -7.49 -35.02
CA PHE A 45 5.40 -7.71 -34.70
C PHE A 45 5.75 -9.20 -34.49
N GLN A 46 4.84 -9.97 -33.88
CA GLN A 46 4.99 -11.43 -33.70
C GLN A 46 4.90 -12.18 -35.03
N SER A 47 3.98 -11.77 -35.91
CA SER A 47 3.85 -12.34 -37.26
C SER A 47 4.94 -11.86 -38.22
N GLY A 48 5.52 -10.68 -37.95
CA GLY A 48 6.42 -9.96 -38.85
C GLY A 48 7.91 -10.23 -38.71
N GLY A 49 8.37 -11.15 -37.86
CA GLY A 49 9.77 -11.60 -37.79
C GLY A 49 10.82 -10.49 -37.53
N PHE A 50 11.41 -10.52 -36.33
CA PHE A 50 12.54 -9.68 -35.88
C PHE A 50 13.45 -9.11 -36.99
N ASN A 51 13.26 -7.84 -37.33
CA ASN A 51 14.28 -7.03 -37.97
C ASN A 51 14.47 -5.77 -37.12
N GLN A 52 15.60 -5.71 -36.44
CA GLN A 52 16.04 -4.58 -35.63
C GLN A 52 16.45 -3.44 -36.56
N ASP A 53 15.91 -2.24 -36.35
CA ASP A 53 16.60 -0.98 -36.64
C ASP A 53 16.06 0.14 -35.72
N GLN A 54 16.96 0.70 -34.92
CA GLN A 54 16.85 1.88 -34.04
C GLN A 54 16.71 3.18 -34.93
N PRO A 55 16.29 4.40 -34.49
CA PRO A 55 16.72 5.05 -33.25
C PRO A 55 15.82 6.10 -32.55
N THR A 56 16.37 6.53 -31.42
CA THR A 56 16.03 7.56 -30.41
C THR A 56 15.64 8.95 -30.95
N THR A 57 14.71 9.65 -30.27
CA THR A 57 14.86 11.08 -29.87
C THR A 57 13.80 11.52 -28.85
N THR A 58 14.28 12.29 -27.89
CA THR A 58 13.63 12.96 -26.74
C THR A 58 12.90 14.26 -27.11
N SER A 59 11.74 14.55 -26.49
CA SER A 59 11.39 15.90 -25.95
C SER A 59 10.03 15.89 -25.21
N PRO A 60 9.87 16.57 -24.05
CA PRO A 60 8.67 16.49 -23.22
C PRO A 60 7.67 17.63 -23.49
N VAL A 61 6.37 17.34 -23.45
CA VAL A 61 5.29 18.36 -23.51
C VAL A 61 4.46 18.34 -22.23
N GLU A 62 4.32 19.55 -21.67
CA GLU A 62 3.63 20.00 -20.46
C GLU A 62 2.24 19.38 -20.21
N ALA A 63 1.93 19.00 -18.96
CA ALA A 63 0.65 18.40 -18.57
C ALA A 63 -0.33 19.40 -17.92
N PRO A 64 -1.62 19.46 -18.32
CA PRO A 64 -2.62 20.21 -17.57
C PRO A 64 -3.14 19.41 -16.37
N ARG A 65 -3.30 20.11 -15.24
CA ARG A 65 -3.70 19.55 -13.94
C ARG A 65 -5.16 19.08 -13.93
N LYS A 66 -5.40 17.87 -13.43
CA LYS A 66 -6.74 17.26 -13.28
C LYS A 66 -7.43 17.74 -12.00
N VAL A 67 -8.69 18.18 -12.13
CA VAL A 67 -9.61 18.33 -11.00
C VAL A 67 -10.40 17.03 -10.85
N SER A 68 -10.37 16.40 -9.66
CA SER A 68 -10.97 15.08 -9.44
C SER A 68 -12.44 15.17 -9.05
N ILE A 69 -13.32 14.57 -9.85
CA ILE A 69 -14.77 14.44 -9.59
C ILE A 69 -15.07 13.02 -9.07
N PHE A 70 -14.20 12.47 -8.21
CA PHE A 70 -14.18 11.04 -7.91
C PHE A 70 -15.34 10.62 -6.98
N ASN A 71 -16.46 10.19 -7.55
CA ASN A 71 -17.38 9.27 -6.89
C ASN A 71 -16.84 7.84 -7.07
N ARG A 72 -16.25 7.28 -6.02
CA ARG A 72 -15.76 5.89 -6.02
C ARG A 72 -16.93 4.91 -5.94
N SER A 73 -17.31 4.31 -7.06
CA SER A 73 -18.10 3.09 -7.06
C SER A 73 -17.23 1.91 -6.61
N LYS A 74 -17.66 1.22 -5.54
CA LYS A 74 -17.03 0.00 -5.02
C LYS A 74 -17.22 -1.15 -6.03
N LYS A 75 -16.36 -1.26 -7.04
CA LYS A 75 -16.11 -2.55 -7.70
C LYS A 75 -14.76 -3.05 -7.23
N GLN A 76 -14.78 -4.04 -6.33
CA GLN A 76 -13.56 -4.74 -5.93
C GLN A 76 -12.93 -5.35 -7.18
N LYS A 77 -11.64 -5.06 -7.41
CA LYS A 77 -10.85 -5.67 -8.47
C LYS A 77 -10.32 -7.01 -7.95
N GLU A 78 -10.45 -8.05 -8.76
CA GLU A 78 -9.92 -9.38 -8.48
C GLU A 78 -8.39 -9.28 -8.36
N GLY A 79 -7.83 -9.66 -7.19
CA GLY A 79 -6.42 -9.50 -6.84
C GLY A 79 -6.07 -8.28 -5.96
N GLY A 80 -7.06 -7.47 -5.57
CA GLY A 80 -6.87 -6.42 -4.54
C GLY A 80 -6.92 -7.00 -3.12
N PRO A 81 -6.36 -6.30 -2.11
CA PRO A 81 -6.50 -6.72 -0.72
C PRO A 81 -7.98 -6.80 -0.34
N GLU A 82 -8.34 -7.83 0.42
CA GLU A 82 -9.69 -8.00 0.94
C GLU A 82 -9.98 -6.87 1.93
N PHE A 83 -10.83 -5.93 1.51
CA PHE A 83 -11.27 -4.86 2.38
C PHE A 83 -12.33 -5.43 3.33
N VAL A 84 -11.94 -5.65 4.58
CA VAL A 84 -12.87 -6.07 5.63
C VAL A 84 -13.84 -4.92 5.92
N ASP A 85 -15.14 -5.16 5.71
CA ASP A 85 -16.18 -4.14 5.90
C ASP A 85 -16.22 -3.60 7.34
N ASP A 86 -15.90 -4.42 8.35
CA ASP A 86 -15.88 -4.02 9.76
C ASP A 86 -14.46 -3.73 10.29
N SER A 87 -13.74 -2.83 9.62
CA SER A 87 -12.40 -2.37 10.03
C SER A 87 -12.35 -1.83 11.47
N HIS A 88 -13.49 -1.41 12.03
CA HIS A 88 -13.60 -0.90 13.40
C HIS A 88 -13.45 -1.99 14.48
N ARG A 89 -13.56 -3.27 14.14
CA ARG A 89 -13.27 -4.38 15.07
C ARG A 89 -11.79 -4.55 15.37
N TYR A 90 -10.91 -4.18 14.43
CA TYR A 90 -9.46 -4.33 14.55
C TYR A 90 -8.78 -3.09 15.13
N ARG A 91 -9.53 -2.02 15.41
CA ARG A 91 -9.01 -0.85 16.11
C ARG A 91 -8.84 -1.19 17.59
N PHE A 92 -7.71 -0.78 18.17
CA PHE A 92 -7.48 -0.84 19.62
C PHE A 92 -8.66 -0.16 20.33
N ARG A 93 -9.47 -0.96 21.04
CA ARG A 93 -10.66 -0.44 21.71
C ARG A 93 -10.23 0.16 23.04
N TYR A 94 -10.31 1.49 23.12
CA TYR A 94 -10.54 2.12 24.41
C TYR A 94 -11.81 1.49 24.98
N ASP A 95 -11.74 0.87 26.15
CA ASP A 95 -12.91 0.33 26.83
C ASP A 95 -13.72 1.51 27.37
N PRO A 96 -14.84 1.92 26.73
CA PRO A 96 -15.59 3.09 27.14
C PRO A 96 -16.49 2.79 28.34
N SER A 97 -16.44 1.56 28.87
CA SER A 97 -17.20 1.18 30.05
C SER A 97 -16.78 2.02 31.25
N VAL A 98 -17.69 2.13 32.23
CA VAL A 98 -17.43 2.80 33.51
C VAL A 98 -16.22 2.17 34.22
N ALA A 99 -16.06 0.85 34.11
CA ALA A 99 -14.91 0.13 34.66
C ALA A 99 -13.60 0.42 33.91
N GLY A 100 -13.66 0.70 32.61
CA GLY A 100 -12.51 1.15 31.80
C GLY A 100 -12.02 2.53 32.25
N LYS A 101 -12.94 3.49 32.39
CA LYS A 101 -12.65 4.84 32.90
C LYS A 101 -12.05 4.80 34.30
N ALA A 102 -12.68 4.06 35.23
CA ALA A 102 -12.19 3.95 36.61
C ALA A 102 -10.78 3.32 36.71
N ARG A 103 -10.35 2.50 35.75
CA ARG A 103 -8.97 1.96 35.69
C ARG A 103 -7.97 3.02 35.22
N GLN A 104 -8.38 3.86 34.28
CA GLN A 104 -7.54 4.94 33.75
C GLN A 104 -7.38 6.07 34.76
N ASP A 105 -8.45 6.41 35.49
CA ASP A 105 -8.41 7.43 36.54
C ASP A 105 -7.42 7.06 37.68
N LYS A 106 -7.16 5.76 37.87
CA LYS A 106 -6.20 5.24 38.86
C LYS A 106 -4.74 5.27 38.40
N ALA A 107 -4.48 5.45 37.11
CA ALA A 107 -3.13 5.49 36.55
C ALA A 107 -2.61 6.92 36.57
N THR A 108 -2.09 7.37 37.71
CA THR A 108 -1.67 8.76 37.92
C THR A 108 -0.23 9.05 37.45
N GLN A 109 0.66 8.05 37.50
CA GLN A 109 2.06 8.18 37.10
C GLN A 109 2.36 7.34 35.84
N ALA A 110 3.28 7.81 35.00
CA ALA A 110 3.84 7.05 33.89
C ALA A 110 5.30 6.66 34.15
N ILE A 111 5.66 5.39 34.00
CA ILE A 111 7.03 4.86 34.17
C ILE A 111 7.36 3.97 32.96
N ALA A 112 8.63 3.92 32.56
CA ALA A 112 9.09 2.99 31.54
C ALA A 112 9.38 1.60 32.15
N CYS A 113 8.92 0.53 31.48
CA CYS A 113 9.28 -0.83 31.85
C CYS A 113 10.82 -1.00 31.77
N PRO A 114 11.48 -1.61 32.77
CA PRO A 114 12.94 -1.80 32.75
C PRO A 114 13.42 -2.76 31.64
N HIS A 115 12.56 -3.68 31.18
CA HIS A 115 12.92 -4.66 30.16
C HIS A 115 12.71 -4.16 28.73
N CYS A 116 11.51 -3.68 28.40
CA CYS A 116 11.13 -3.33 27.04
C CYS A 116 10.99 -1.81 26.79
N LYS A 117 11.17 -0.99 27.83
CA LYS A 117 11.02 0.49 27.78
C LYS A 117 9.62 0.95 27.35
N ALA A 118 8.62 0.08 27.35
CA ALA A 118 7.23 0.46 27.10
C ALA A 118 6.72 1.38 28.22
N ALA A 119 5.94 2.40 27.87
CA ALA A 119 5.33 3.30 28.83
C ALA A 119 4.18 2.59 29.57
N LEU A 120 4.22 2.60 30.90
CA LEU A 120 3.24 1.99 31.79
C LEU A 120 2.59 3.07 32.66
N GLY A 121 1.27 3.13 32.64
CA GLY A 121 0.48 3.93 33.59
C GLY A 121 0.25 3.16 34.88
N ILE A 122 0.70 3.71 36.00
CA ILE A 122 0.81 3.04 37.30
C ILE A 122 0.30 3.99 38.39
N PRO A 123 -0.37 3.50 39.46
CA PRO A 123 -0.74 4.34 40.60
C PRO A 123 0.48 4.80 41.42
N GLU A 124 0.39 5.97 42.04
CA GLU A 124 1.46 6.54 42.89
C GLU A 124 1.77 5.73 44.16
N LYS A 125 0.86 4.87 44.62
CA LYS A 125 1.05 4.11 45.85
C LYS A 125 2.05 2.96 45.64
N ARG A 126 3.20 3.02 46.31
CA ARG A 126 4.22 1.96 46.38
C ARG A 126 4.18 1.23 47.75
N PRO A 127 4.71 0.01 47.89
CA PRO A 127 5.32 -0.85 46.87
C PRO A 127 4.29 -1.56 45.99
N ILE A 128 4.63 -1.75 44.71
CA ILE A 128 3.75 -2.35 43.71
C ILE A 128 4.49 -3.36 42.85
N ARG A 129 3.76 -4.40 42.44
CA ARG A 129 4.20 -5.37 41.43
C ARG A 129 3.38 -5.14 40.17
N VAL A 130 4.04 -4.84 39.07
CA VAL A 130 3.41 -4.54 37.78
C VAL A 130 3.95 -5.49 36.73
N THR A 131 3.03 -6.22 36.09
CA THR A 131 3.29 -7.04 34.92
C THR A 131 3.17 -6.18 33.67
N CYS A 132 4.24 -6.08 32.88
CA CYS A 132 4.20 -5.31 31.64
C CYS A 132 3.34 -6.02 30.57
N PRO A 133 2.30 -5.38 29.98
CA PRO A 133 1.50 -6.00 28.93
C PRO A 133 2.25 -6.22 27.60
N ALA A 134 3.39 -5.54 27.40
CA ALA A 134 4.18 -5.67 26.17
C ALA A 134 5.17 -6.84 26.21
N CYS A 135 5.81 -7.11 27.34
CA CYS A 135 6.83 -8.16 27.46
C CYS A 135 6.53 -9.23 28.52
N MET A 136 5.40 -9.13 29.23
CA MET A 136 4.95 -10.05 30.27
C MET A 136 5.92 -10.25 31.45
N MET A 137 6.89 -9.35 31.60
CA MET A 137 7.82 -9.39 32.73
C MET A 137 7.25 -8.62 33.92
N ASP A 138 7.41 -9.23 35.09
CA ASP A 138 7.08 -8.60 36.36
C ASP A 138 8.19 -7.66 36.81
N SER A 139 7.80 -6.48 37.24
CA SER A 139 8.71 -5.48 37.80
C SER A 139 8.15 -4.97 39.12
N SER A 140 9.00 -4.85 40.13
CA SER A 140 8.68 -4.25 41.41
C SER A 140 9.21 -2.83 41.45
N PHE A 141 8.36 -1.90 41.86
CA PHE A 141 8.74 -0.51 42.06
C PHE A 141 8.57 -0.17 43.54
N GLU A 142 9.70 0.02 44.20
CA GLU A 142 9.84 0.60 45.54
C GLU A 142 10.23 2.08 45.36
N ASP A 143 10.12 2.92 46.40
CA ASP A 143 10.39 4.37 46.30
C ASP A 143 11.85 4.68 45.91
#